data_AF-A0A969DRQ1-F1
#
_entry.id   AF-A0A969DRQ1-F1
#
_cell.length_a   1.000
_cell.length_b   1.000
_cell.length_c   1.000
_cell.angle_alpha   90.00
_cell.angle_beta   90.00
_cell.angle_gamma   90.00
#
_symmetry.space_group_name_H-M   'P 1'
#
loop_
_entity.id
_entity.type
_entity.pdbx_description
1 polymer ?
#
loop_
_entity_poly.entity_id
_entity_poly.type
_entity_poly.pdbx_seq_one_letter_code
_entity_poly.pdbx_strand_id
1 'polypeptide(L)'
;MMKKLLLTCLILTIISYASFGSGYQVLLQGNRTTGMGNLGVMMYNDASSLFFNPGAMGFMDHNSIMIGANPIFASNSYWDSETENSTYEANTDNPMGTPFHVYGVWGPAESKFKFGIGAFTPFGSGVNWGMSGQVGTC
;
A
#
# COMPACT_ATOMS: atom_id res chain seq x y z
N MET A 1 40.33 -6.95 4.89
CA MET A 1 39.03 -7.64 5.14
C MET A 1 37.84 -6.69 5.03
N MET A 2 37.86 -5.52 5.68
CA MET A 2 36.75 -4.53 5.67
C MET A 2 36.35 -3.99 4.29
N LYS A 3 37.30 -3.79 3.37
CA LYS A 3 36.99 -3.31 2.00
C LYS A 3 36.16 -4.30 1.18
N LYS A 4 36.40 -5.62 1.35
CA LYS A 4 35.62 -6.66 0.68
C LYS A 4 34.21 -6.73 1.26
N LEU A 5 34.07 -6.60 2.57
CA LEU A 5 32.77 -6.54 3.25
C LEU A 5 31.93 -5.32 2.78
N LEU A 6 32.54 -4.14 2.73
CA LEU A 6 31.88 -2.93 2.22
C LEU A 6 31.45 -3.07 0.76
N LEU A 7 32.31 -3.68 -0.08
CA LEU A 7 31.99 -3.93 -1.48
C LEU A 7 30.83 -4.93 -1.63
N THR A 8 30.82 -6.00 -0.82
CA THR A 8 29.71 -6.96 -0.79
C THR A 8 28.40 -6.31 -0.34
N CYS A 9 28.41 -5.50 0.73
CA CYS A 9 27.24 -4.75 1.17
C CYS A 9 26.72 -3.80 0.09
N LEU A 10 27.61 -3.09 -0.61
CA LEU A 10 27.23 -2.18 -1.68
C LEU A 10 26.58 -2.91 -2.86
N ILE A 11 27.15 -4.04 -3.28
CA ILE A 11 26.61 -4.87 -4.37
C ILE A 11 25.22 -5.41 -4.00
N LEU A 12 25.02 -5.87 -2.77
CA LEU A 12 23.72 -6.35 -2.30
C LEU A 12 22.66 -5.25 -2.34
N THR A 13 22.98 -4.03 -1.90
CA THR A 13 22.05 -2.89 -1.95
C THR A 13 21.66 -2.51 -3.38
N ILE A 14 22.60 -2.58 -4.33
CA ILE A 14 22.33 -2.27 -5.75
C ILE A 14 21.40 -3.33 -6.36
N ILE A 15 21.61 -4.61 -6.06
CA ILE A 15 20.76 -5.71 -6.58
C ILE A 15 19.33 -5.59 -6.03
N SER A 16 19.16 -5.19 -4.77
CA SER A 16 17.83 -4.97 -4.19
C SER A 16 17.05 -3.82 -4.84
N TYR A 17 17.72 -2.81 -5.40
CA TYR A 17 17.07 -1.69 -6.09
C TYR A 17 16.34 -2.11 -7.38
N ALA A 18 16.76 -3.21 -8.02
CA ALA A 18 16.11 -3.72 -9.23
C ALA A 18 14.76 -4.43 -8.95
N SER A 19 14.36 -4.57 -7.69
CA SER A 19 13.09 -5.19 -7.30
C SER A 19 11.98 -4.15 -7.20
N PHE A 20 11.12 -4.07 -8.22
CA PHE A 20 9.91 -3.26 -8.19
C PHE A 20 8.77 -4.06 -7.52
N GLY A 21 8.49 -3.77 -6.25
CA GLY A 21 7.62 -4.59 -5.39
C GLY A 21 6.22 -4.05 -5.07
N SER A 22 5.71 -3.03 -5.78
CA SER A 22 4.45 -2.35 -5.40
C SER A 22 3.19 -2.88 -6.13
N GLY A 23 3.29 -3.99 -6.89
CA GLY A 23 2.28 -4.36 -7.88
C GLY A 23 0.84 -4.45 -7.36
N TYR A 24 0.62 -5.06 -6.19
CA TYR A 24 -0.71 -5.32 -5.63
C TYR A 24 -0.94 -4.66 -4.27
N GLN A 25 -0.08 -3.73 -3.90
CA GLN A 25 -0.15 -3.05 -2.61
C GLN A 25 -1.26 -2.00 -2.63
N VAL A 26 -2.13 -2.04 -1.61
CA VAL A 26 -3.22 -1.08 -1.45
C VAL A 26 -2.87 -0.10 -0.34
N LEU A 27 -2.36 1.07 -0.74
CA LEU A 27 -1.90 2.12 0.18
C LEU A 27 -3.03 3.12 0.51
N LEU A 28 -4.10 2.62 1.12
CA LEU A 28 -5.31 3.36 1.51
C LEU A 28 -5.58 3.30 3.02
N GLN A 29 -4.49 3.36 3.79
CA GLN A 29 -4.47 3.12 5.24
C GLN A 29 -4.81 4.36 6.08
N GLY A 30 -5.40 5.37 5.46
CA GLY A 30 -5.89 6.59 6.11
C GLY A 30 -6.24 7.66 5.08
N ASN A 31 -7.49 8.13 5.06
CA ASN A 31 -7.98 9.01 3.99
C ASN A 31 -7.20 10.34 3.93
N ARG A 32 -6.83 10.90 5.10
CA ARG A 32 -6.00 12.10 5.19
C ARG A 32 -4.62 11.86 4.57
N THR A 33 -3.97 10.77 4.95
CA THR A 33 -2.64 10.39 4.46
C THR A 33 -2.65 10.11 2.95
N THR A 34 -3.68 9.42 2.45
CA THR A 34 -3.89 9.20 1.02
C THR A 34 -4.06 10.52 0.27
N GLY A 35 -4.84 11.47 0.80
CA GLY A 35 -4.99 12.81 0.23
C GLY A 35 -3.69 13.62 0.20
N MET A 36 -2.73 13.29 1.06
CA MET A 36 -1.38 13.88 1.08
C MET A 36 -0.38 13.15 0.19
N GLY A 37 -0.79 12.17 -0.62
CA GLY A 37 0.12 11.36 -1.42
C GLY A 37 0.89 10.32 -0.60
N ASN A 38 0.27 9.79 0.46
CA ASN A 38 0.82 8.75 1.33
C ASN A 38 2.07 9.13 2.13
N LEU A 39 2.19 10.41 2.51
CA LEU A 39 3.26 10.91 3.39
C LEU A 39 3.10 10.51 4.87
N GLY A 40 2.44 9.40 5.19
CA GLY A 40 2.12 9.01 6.56
C GLY A 40 3.34 8.69 7.44
N VAL A 41 4.46 8.30 6.83
CA VAL A 41 5.68 7.88 7.55
C VAL A 41 6.26 9.02 8.41
N MET A 42 6.12 10.27 7.96
CA MET A 42 6.63 11.46 8.67
C MET A 42 5.63 12.06 9.65
N MET A 43 4.40 11.54 9.72
CA MET A 43 3.30 12.13 10.48
C MET A 43 2.96 11.28 11.71
N TYR A 44 2.54 11.94 12.80
CA TYR A 44 2.13 11.29 14.05
C TYR A 44 0.71 11.69 14.51
N ASN A 45 -0.11 12.23 13.61
CA ASN A 45 -1.30 12.97 14.00
C ASN A 45 -2.56 12.11 14.24
N ASP A 46 -2.54 10.82 13.87
CA ASP A 46 -3.73 9.96 13.95
C ASP A 46 -3.37 8.47 14.02
N ALA A 47 -4.38 7.62 14.18
CA ALA A 47 -4.21 6.18 14.32
C ALA A 47 -3.60 5.50 13.07
N SER A 48 -3.53 6.15 11.90
CA SER A 48 -2.85 5.60 10.71
C SER A 48 -1.34 5.45 10.92
N SER A 49 -0.76 6.18 11.89
CA SER A 49 0.64 6.00 12.29
C SER A 49 0.94 4.57 12.73
N LEU A 50 -0.05 3.79 13.19
CA LEU A 50 0.15 2.36 13.49
C LEU A 50 0.60 1.56 12.25
N PHE A 51 0.15 1.93 11.04
CA PHE A 51 0.57 1.29 9.80
C PHE A 51 1.86 1.92 9.23
N PHE A 52 1.90 3.25 9.11
CA PHE A 52 2.98 3.94 8.40
C PHE A 52 4.27 4.07 9.23
N ASN A 53 4.16 4.28 10.54
CA ASN A 53 5.30 4.46 11.45
C ASN A 53 4.87 4.21 12.91
N PRO A 54 4.89 2.96 13.40
CA PRO A 54 4.50 2.66 14.79
C PRO A 54 5.29 3.46 15.84
N GLY A 55 6.53 3.84 15.55
CA GLY A 55 7.35 4.67 16.43
C GLY A 55 6.81 6.09 16.60
N ALA A 56 6.10 6.61 15.59
CA ALA A 56 5.45 7.92 15.64
C ALA A 56 4.34 7.97 16.71
N MET A 57 3.73 6.84 17.06
CA MET A 57 2.70 6.79 18.09
C MET A 57 3.21 7.26 19.46
N GLY A 58 4.49 7.05 19.77
CA GLY A 58 5.09 7.52 21.04
C GLY A 58 5.14 9.04 21.17
N PHE A 59 4.88 9.79 20.10
CA PHE A 59 4.80 11.26 20.09
C PHE A 59 3.36 11.78 20.10
N MET A 60 2.35 10.89 20.08
CA MET A 60 0.94 11.26 20.16
C MET A 60 0.58 11.68 21.58
N ASP A 61 0.03 12.89 21.73
CA ASP A 61 -0.50 13.41 22.99
C ASP A 61 -1.94 12.93 23.29
N HIS A 62 -2.60 12.26 22.33
CA HIS A 62 -3.99 11.84 22.41
C HIS A 62 -4.19 10.36 22.05
N ASN A 63 -5.35 9.82 22.43
CA ASN A 63 -5.84 8.54 21.93
C ASN A 63 -6.59 8.76 20.61
N SER A 64 -6.46 7.85 19.67
CA SER A 64 -7.04 8.01 18.33
C SER A 64 -7.74 6.73 17.89
N ILE A 65 -8.94 6.88 17.33
CA ILE A 65 -9.68 5.80 16.67
C ILE A 65 -9.92 6.28 15.24
N MET A 66 -9.63 5.41 14.27
CA MET A 66 -9.83 5.72 12.87
C MET A 66 -10.54 4.55 12.18
N ILE A 67 -11.59 4.87 11.43
CA ILE A 67 -12.37 3.93 10.63
C ILE A 67 -12.58 4.57 9.26
N GLY A 68 -12.33 3.82 8.20
CA GLY A 68 -12.52 4.30 6.85
C GLY A 68 -12.59 3.18 5.83
N ALA A 69 -13.14 3.51 4.67
CA ALA A 69 -13.17 2.65 3.49
C ALA A 69 -13.01 3.53 2.25
N ASN A 70 -12.44 2.95 1.19
CA ASN A 70 -12.16 3.66 -0.05
C ASN A 70 -12.62 2.80 -1.24
N PRO A 71 -13.50 3.28 -2.13
CA PRO A 71 -13.83 2.58 -3.36
C PRO A 71 -12.67 2.71 -4.36
N ILE A 72 -12.27 1.60 -4.98
CA ILE A 72 -11.29 1.56 -6.06
C ILE A 72 -12.00 1.19 -7.36
N PHE A 73 -11.82 2.00 -8.40
CA PHE A 73 -12.25 1.71 -9.76
C PHE A 73 -11.00 1.53 -10.63
N ALA A 74 -10.71 0.30 -11.04
CA ALA A 74 -9.55 -0.03 -11.86
C ALA A 74 -9.99 -0.33 -13.29
N SER A 75 -9.38 0.36 -14.26
CA SER A 75 -9.62 0.12 -15.68
C SER A 75 -8.28 0.05 -16.39
N ASN A 76 -8.07 -1.05 -17.11
CA ASN A 76 -6.90 -1.27 -17.93
C ASN A 76 -7.34 -1.57 -19.36
N SER A 77 -6.56 -1.05 -20.30
CA SER A 77 -6.70 -1.31 -21.72
C SER A 77 -5.42 -1.97 -22.23
N TYR A 78 -5.58 -3.02 -23.02
CA TYR A 78 -4.49 -3.70 -23.71
C TYR A 78 -4.64 -3.50 -25.21
N TRP A 79 -3.54 -3.13 -25.86
CA TRP A 79 -3.42 -3.07 -27.31
C TRP A 79 -2.29 -4.00 -27.73
N ASP A 80 -2.53 -4.79 -28.77
CA ASP A 80 -1.50 -5.67 -29.31
C ASP A 80 -0.53 -4.88 -30.20
N SER A 81 0.66 -4.66 -29.66
CA SER A 81 1.74 -3.94 -30.33
C SER A 81 2.73 -4.84 -31.06
N GLU A 82 2.67 -6.15 -30.84
CA GLU A 82 3.69 -7.09 -31.30
C GLU A 82 3.31 -7.74 -32.64
N THR A 83 2.01 -7.85 -32.92
CA THR A 83 1.51 -8.39 -34.19
C THR A 83 1.37 -7.30 -35.26
N GLU A 84 2.02 -7.47 -36.41
CA GLU A 84 1.89 -6.55 -37.54
C GLU A 84 0.42 -6.40 -38.00
N ASN A 85 -0.04 -5.15 -38.15
CA ASN A 85 -1.41 -4.79 -38.52
C ASN A 85 -2.51 -5.31 -37.58
N SER A 86 -2.19 -5.60 -36.31
CA SER A 86 -3.21 -5.96 -35.32
C SER A 86 -4.15 -4.79 -35.04
N THR A 87 -5.44 -5.12 -34.91
CA THR A 87 -6.50 -4.19 -34.45
C THR A 87 -7.10 -4.67 -33.12
N TYR A 88 -6.44 -5.62 -32.46
CA TYR A 88 -6.93 -6.19 -31.22
C TYR A 88 -6.77 -5.20 -30.07
N GLU A 89 -7.90 -4.92 -29.41
CA GLU A 89 -7.99 -4.14 -28.20
C GLU A 89 -8.83 -4.91 -27.18
N ALA A 90 -8.39 -4.93 -25.93
CA ALA A 90 -9.14 -5.51 -24.82
C ALA A 90 -9.24 -4.50 -23.68
N ASN A 91 -10.43 -4.40 -23.08
CA ASN A 91 -10.69 -3.55 -21.94
C ASN A 91 -11.16 -4.41 -20.76
N THR A 92 -10.73 -4.07 -19.55
CA THR A 92 -11.11 -4.82 -18.35
C THR A 92 -12.49 -4.44 -17.83
N ASP A 93 -13.24 -5.42 -17.33
CA ASP A 93 -14.52 -5.26 -16.62
C ASP A 93 -14.33 -5.62 -15.13
N ASN A 94 -13.52 -4.80 -14.45
CA ASN A 94 -13.18 -5.04 -13.04
C ASN A 94 -14.31 -4.59 -12.13
N PRO A 95 -14.69 -5.41 -11.13
CA PRO A 95 -15.59 -4.95 -10.08
C PRO A 95 -14.91 -3.86 -9.24
N MET A 96 -15.72 -3.00 -8.63
CA MET A 96 -15.24 -2.01 -7.67
C MET A 96 -14.58 -2.71 -6.47
N GLY A 97 -13.35 -2.34 -6.15
CA GLY A 97 -12.65 -2.78 -4.95
C GLY A 97 -13.13 -1.99 -3.73
N THR A 98 -13.21 -2.66 -2.57
CA THR A 98 -13.70 -2.06 -1.32
C THR A 98 -12.73 -2.24 -0.14
N PRO A 99 -11.47 -1.79 -0.23
CA PRO A 99 -10.56 -1.81 0.90
C PRO A 99 -11.07 -0.95 2.06
N PHE A 100 -10.82 -1.44 3.27
CA PHE A 100 -11.15 -0.75 4.51
C PHE A 100 -9.93 -0.66 5.42
N HIS A 101 -10.03 0.22 6.41
CA HIS A 101 -9.11 0.29 7.52
C HIS A 101 -9.83 0.65 8.81
N VAL A 102 -9.41 0.02 9.90
CA VAL A 102 -9.87 0.25 11.26
C VAL A 102 -8.66 0.23 12.16
N TYR A 103 -8.46 1.28 12.95
CA TYR A 103 -7.35 1.41 13.90
C TYR A 103 -7.83 1.99 15.21
N GLY A 104 -7.21 1.55 16.30
CA GLY A 104 -7.29 2.17 17.61
C GLY A 104 -5.89 2.29 18.20
N VAL A 105 -5.56 3.47 18.73
CA VAL A 105 -4.30 3.76 19.44
C VAL A 105 -4.63 4.40 20.78
N TRP A 106 -4.08 3.86 21.86
CA TRP A 106 -4.32 4.34 23.22
C TRP A 106 -3.09 4.27 24.12
N GLY A 107 -3.03 5.17 25.10
CA GLY A 107 -2.03 5.18 26.16
C GLY A 107 -1.95 6.54 26.86
N PRO A 108 -1.20 6.65 27.97
CA PRO A 108 -1.06 7.92 28.69
C PRO A 108 -0.51 9.03 27.78
N ALA A 109 -0.97 10.28 27.97
CA ALA A 109 -0.61 11.42 27.11
C ALA A 109 0.91 11.71 27.11
N GLU A 110 1.56 11.60 28.27
CA GLU A 110 3.00 11.91 28.44
C GLU A 110 3.90 10.67 28.30
N SER A 111 3.35 9.53 27.90
CA SER A 111 4.09 8.27 27.76
C SER A 111 4.72 8.15 26.39
N LYS A 112 6.00 7.74 26.36
CA LYS A 112 6.69 7.32 25.13
C LYS A 112 6.15 6.00 24.56
N PHE A 113 5.31 5.30 25.32
CA PHE A 113 4.69 4.04 24.93
C PHE A 113 3.18 4.25 24.72
N LYS A 114 2.73 3.88 23.52
CA LYS A 114 1.32 3.72 23.16
C LYS A 114 1.08 2.29 22.68
N PHE A 115 -0.13 1.81 22.87
CA PHE A 115 -0.60 0.54 22.33
C PHE A 115 -1.54 0.83 21.16
N GLY A 116 -1.50 -0.03 20.15
CA GLY A 116 -2.41 0.10 19.02
C GLY A 116 -2.83 -1.26 18.47
N ILE A 117 -4.03 -1.31 17.93
CA ILE A 117 -4.58 -2.45 17.19
C ILE A 117 -5.19 -1.94 15.88
N GLY A 118 -5.10 -2.75 14.83
CA GLY A 118 -5.72 -2.41 13.56
C GLY A 118 -6.08 -3.62 12.73
N ALA A 119 -7.11 -3.45 11.90
CA ALA A 119 -7.53 -4.38 10.87
C ALA A 119 -7.76 -3.59 9.59
N PHE A 120 -7.15 -4.03 8.49
CA PHE A 120 -7.17 -3.29 7.23
C PHE A 120 -6.91 -4.21 6.04
N THR A 121 -7.15 -3.69 4.83
CA THR A 121 -6.86 -4.38 3.57
C THR A 121 -5.45 -3.99 3.07
N PRO A 122 -4.41 -4.82 3.25
CA PRO A 122 -3.03 -4.46 2.89
C PRO A 122 -2.71 -4.61 1.39
N PHE A 123 -3.35 -5.59 0.75
CA PHE A 123 -3.12 -5.99 -0.63
C PHE A 123 -4.46 -6.28 -1.31
N GLY A 124 -4.46 -6.15 -2.62
CA GLY A 124 -5.61 -6.49 -3.45
C GLY A 124 -5.38 -6.08 -4.89
N SER A 125 -5.53 -7.05 -5.79
CA SER A 125 -5.53 -6.81 -7.23
C SER A 125 -6.37 -7.88 -7.90
N GLY A 126 -7.30 -7.44 -8.75
CA GLY A 126 -8.14 -8.30 -9.54
C GLY A 126 -8.24 -7.73 -10.94
N VAL A 127 -8.03 -8.58 -11.94
CA VAL A 127 -8.20 -8.23 -13.34
C VAL A 127 -9.18 -9.21 -13.99
N ASN A 128 -10.23 -8.66 -14.57
CA ASN A 128 -11.24 -9.39 -15.34
C ASN A 128 -11.26 -8.85 -16.78
N TRP A 129 -10.95 -9.72 -17.74
CA TRP A 129 -10.91 -9.38 -19.16
C TRP A 129 -12.24 -9.65 -19.89
N GLY A 130 -13.33 -9.94 -19.17
CA GLY A 130 -14.66 -10.14 -19.76
C GLY A 130 -14.86 -11.47 -20.50
N MET A 131 -13.83 -12.31 -20.58
CA MET A 131 -13.96 -13.69 -21.05
C MET A 131 -14.55 -14.54 -19.93
N SER A 132 -15.69 -15.18 -20.18
CA SER A 132 -16.42 -16.02 -19.22
C SER A 132 -15.49 -16.99 -18.49
N GLY A 133 -15.16 -16.70 -17.22
CA GLY A 133 -14.45 -17.61 -16.31
C GLY A 133 -12.97 -17.31 -16.01
N GLN A 134 -12.37 -16.23 -16.52
CA GLN A 134 -10.98 -15.87 -16.20
C GLN A 134 -10.90 -14.58 -15.38
N VAL A 135 -11.16 -14.69 -14.07
CA VAL A 135 -10.82 -13.63 -13.11
C VAL A 135 -9.44 -13.96 -12.54
N GLY A 136 -8.43 -13.19 -12.93
CA GLY A 136 -7.11 -13.27 -12.33
C GLY A 136 -7.08 -12.47 -11.03
N THR A 137 -7.09 -13.15 -9.88
CA THR A 137 -6.88 -12.53 -8.57
C THR A 137 -5.49 -12.86 -8.05
N CYS A 138 -4.76 -11.86 -7.58
CA CYS A 138 -3.49 -12.03 -6.87
C CYS A 138 -3.66 -11.76 -5.37
#